data_AF-A0A816G3Z5-F1
#
_entry.id   AF-A0A816G3Z5-F1
#
_cell.length_a   1.000
_cell.length_b   1.000
_cell.length_c   1.000
_cell.angle_alpha   90.00
_cell.angle_beta   90.00
_cell.angle_gamma   90.00
#
_symmetry.space_group_name_H-M   'P 1'
#
loop_
_entity.id
_entity.type
_entity.pdbx_description
1 polymer ?
#
loop_
_entity_poly.entity_id
_entity_poly.type
_entity_poly.pdbx_seq_one_letter_code
_entity_poly.pdbx_strand_id
1 'polypeptide(L)'
;MYPNIMITNRLQPSAVVNSTICAQCDLNRPNGPNNNNNTLSFHQLPQETQLSIERKRLADYCRFRWHRMEMGGIVCTTGSIIIKRTRELVEQIERSLELDTDGIWCVLPAAFPENYELITRDPSRPKVVISYPCSLLNLIIKDHYTNDQYHELVDKNKHIYEIRSENSIFSLKFMVLI
;
A
#
# COMPACT_ATOMS: atom_id res chain seq x y z
N MET A 1 9.59 1.45 5.23
CA MET A 1 8.24 2.03 4.92
C MET A 1 7.71 1.74 3.50
N TYR A 2 8.45 2.03 2.43
CA TYR A 2 7.92 2.01 1.05
C TYR A 2 7.30 0.70 0.53
N PRO A 3 7.87 -0.51 0.80
CA PRO A 3 7.24 -1.76 0.38
C PRO A 3 5.82 -1.92 0.94
N ASN A 4 5.59 -1.49 2.18
CA ASN A 4 4.27 -1.57 2.81
C ASN A 4 3.27 -0.60 2.19
N ILE A 5 3.71 0.60 1.78
CA ILE A 5 2.88 1.53 1.00
C ILE A 5 2.50 0.92 -0.34
N MET A 6 3.47 0.29 -1.02
CA MET A 6 3.24 -0.40 -2.29
C MET A 6 2.24 -1.55 -2.16
N ILE A 7 2.40 -2.39 -1.12
CA ILE A 7 1.49 -3.51 -0.85
C ILE A 7 0.10 -2.99 -0.53
N THR A 8 -0.02 -2.03 0.39
CA THR A 8 -1.30 -1.44 0.82
C THR A 8 -2.08 -0.85 -0.35
N ASN A 9 -1.40 -0.11 -1.22
CA ASN A 9 -2.04 0.55 -2.37
C ASN A 9 -1.99 -0.29 -3.65
N ARG A 10 -1.56 -1.56 -3.56
CA ARG A 10 -1.40 -2.49 -4.69
C ARG A 10 -0.63 -1.88 -5.87
N LEU A 11 0.37 -1.04 -5.56
CA LEU A 11 1.11 -0.28 -6.55
C LEU A 11 2.07 -1.20 -7.30
N GLN A 12 1.86 -1.27 -8.60
CA GLN A 12 2.70 -1.98 -9.54
C GLN A 12 2.87 -1.10 -10.77
N PRO A 13 4.00 -1.18 -11.49
CA PRO A 13 4.21 -0.40 -12.71
C PRO A 13 3.07 -0.57 -13.74
N SER A 14 2.50 -1.77 -13.84
CA SER A 14 1.37 -2.08 -14.72
C SER A 14 0.02 -1.58 -14.19
N ALA A 15 -0.11 -1.30 -12.88
CA ALA A 15 -1.34 -0.84 -12.25
C ALA A 15 -1.55 0.68 -12.40
N VAL A 16 -0.50 1.43 -12.75
CA VAL A 16 -0.61 2.85 -13.08
C VAL A 16 -1.09 2.98 -14.54
N VAL A 17 -2.39 3.16 -14.72
CA VAL A 17 -3.06 3.24 -16.03
C VAL A 17 -3.52 4.67 -16.33
N ASN A 18 -3.56 5.04 -17.61
CA ASN A 18 -4.16 6.30 -18.05
C ASN A 18 -5.67 6.15 -18.30
N SER A 19 -6.38 7.26 -18.47
CA SER A 19 -7.83 7.27 -18.69
C SER A 19 -8.25 6.47 -19.93
N THR A 20 -7.46 6.53 -21.00
CA THR A 20 -7.72 5.79 -22.24
C THR A 20 -7.66 4.28 -22.05
N ILE A 21 -6.66 3.76 -21.33
CA ILE A 21 -6.52 2.34 -21.00
C ILE A 21 -7.61 1.92 -20.01
N CYS A 22 -7.91 2.76 -19.02
CA CYS A 22 -8.96 2.49 -18.03
C CYS A 22 -10.35 2.41 -18.68
N ALA A 23 -10.65 3.27 -19.66
CA ALA A 23 -11.92 3.26 -20.39
C ALA A 23 -12.13 2.01 -21.26
N GLN A 24 -11.04 1.33 -21.65
CA GLN A 24 -11.10 0.07 -22.40
C GLN A 24 -11.34 -1.16 -21.52
N CYS A 25 -11.30 -1.01 -20.19
CA CYS A 25 -11.48 -2.11 -19.26
C CYS A 25 -12.95 -2.57 -19.24
N ASP A 26 -13.16 -3.89 -19.37
CA ASP A 26 -14.49 -4.49 -19.32
C ASP A 26 -15.22 -4.28 -17.98
N LEU A 27 -14.44 -4.04 -16.90
CA LEU A 27 -14.96 -3.76 -15.56
C LEU A 27 -15.38 -2.29 -15.36
N ASN A 28 -15.11 -1.39 -16.31
CA ASN A 28 -15.43 0.05 -16.20
C ASN A 28 -16.81 0.41 -16.79
N ARG A 29 -17.64 -0.59 -17.12
CA ARG A 29 -19.00 -0.38 -17.62
C ARG A 29 -20.00 -0.36 -16.45
N PRO A 30 -20.98 0.57 -16.43
CA PRO A 30 -21.95 0.69 -15.33
C PRO A 30 -22.85 -0.53 -15.14
N ASN A 31 -22.89 -1.43 -16.13
CA ASN A 31 -23.44 -2.77 -16.02
C ASN A 31 -22.28 -3.76 -16.27
N GLY A 32 -21.91 -4.54 -15.25
CA GLY A 32 -20.98 -5.69 -15.39
C GLY A 32 -21.41 -6.64 -16.51
N PRO A 33 -20.54 -7.57 -16.91
CA PRO A 33 -20.33 -7.95 -18.31
C PRO A 33 -21.63 -8.24 -19.06
N ASN A 34 -22.09 -7.27 -19.85
CA ASN A 34 -22.89 -7.57 -21.03
C ASN A 34 -21.93 -8.13 -22.07
N ASN A 35 -22.07 -9.44 -22.33
CA ASN A 35 -21.55 -10.14 -23.49
C ASN A 35 -21.89 -9.37 -24.76
N ASN A 36 -21.00 -8.49 -25.20
CA ASN A 36 -20.98 -8.02 -26.57
C ASN A 36 -19.84 -8.77 -27.24
N ASN A 37 -20.25 -9.76 -28.03
CA ASN A 37 -19.51 -10.85 -28.66
C ASN A 37 -18.35 -10.42 -29.59
N ASN A 38 -17.31 -9.76 -29.07
CA ASN A 38 -16.07 -9.55 -29.82
C ASN A 38 -14.81 -9.51 -28.93
N THR A 39 -14.87 -10.10 -27.73
CA THR A 39 -13.67 -10.40 -26.94
C THR A 39 -13.05 -11.70 -27.46
N LEU A 40 -12.05 -11.58 -28.33
CA LEU A 40 -11.21 -12.72 -28.70
C LEU A 40 -10.23 -12.99 -27.56
N SER A 41 -10.27 -14.20 -27.02
CA SER A 41 -9.22 -14.68 -26.12
C SER A 41 -7.86 -14.65 -26.83
N PHE A 42 -6.77 -14.48 -26.07
CA PHE A 42 -5.42 -14.36 -26.63
C PHE A 42 -5.08 -15.49 -27.61
N HIS A 43 -5.55 -16.71 -27.33
CA HIS A 43 -5.36 -17.90 -28.17
C HIS A 43 -6.11 -17.86 -29.50
N GLN A 44 -7.15 -17.03 -29.63
CA GLN A 44 -7.93 -16.85 -30.85
C GLN A 44 -7.35 -15.77 -31.77
N LEU A 45 -6.27 -15.10 -31.36
CA LEU A 45 -5.57 -14.11 -32.19
C LEU A 45 -4.64 -14.79 -33.20
N PRO A 46 -4.42 -14.16 -34.37
CA PRO A 46 -3.37 -14.58 -35.30
C PRO A 46 -2.00 -14.62 -34.62
N GLN A 47 -1.17 -15.59 -35.00
CA GLN A 47 0.12 -15.86 -34.36
C GLN A 47 1.08 -14.65 -34.44
N GLU A 48 1.03 -13.85 -35.52
CA GLU A 48 1.78 -12.59 -35.61
C GLU A 48 1.35 -11.57 -34.55
N THR A 49 0.05 -11.46 -34.30
CA THR A 49 -0.50 -10.55 -33.29
C THR A 49 -0.15 -11.03 -31.88
N GLN A 50 -0.21 -12.35 -31.62
CA GLN A 50 0.24 -12.94 -30.35
C GLN A 50 1.71 -12.62 -30.06
N LEU A 51 2.59 -12.84 -31.04
CA LEU A 51 4.02 -12.54 -30.94
C LEU A 51 4.28 -11.05 -30.73
N SER A 52 3.50 -10.16 -31.37
CA SER A 52 3.62 -8.71 -31.16
C SER A 52 3.24 -8.28 -29.74
N ILE A 53 2.20 -8.91 -29.18
CA ILE A 53 1.71 -8.66 -27.82
C ILE A 53 2.70 -9.24 -26.80
N GLU A 54 3.23 -10.45 -27.04
CA GLU A 54 4.27 -11.05 -26.20
C GLU A 54 5.55 -10.23 -26.21
N ARG A 55 6.02 -9.80 -27.38
CA ARG A 55 7.19 -8.93 -27.52
C ARG A 55 6.97 -7.60 -26.81
N LYS A 56 5.77 -7.00 -26.92
CA LYS A 56 5.42 -5.77 -26.21
C LYS A 56 5.41 -6.01 -24.70
N ARG A 57 4.78 -7.09 -24.22
CA ARG A 57 4.77 -7.48 -22.81
C ARG A 57 6.16 -7.77 -22.26
N LEU A 58 7.04 -8.41 -23.03
CA LEU A 58 8.43 -8.68 -22.64
C LEU A 58 9.26 -7.39 -22.60
N ALA A 59 9.10 -6.52 -23.60
CA ALA A 59 9.78 -5.23 -23.65
C ALA A 59 9.31 -4.29 -22.53
N ASP A 60 8.02 -4.34 -22.21
CA ASP A 60 7.40 -3.65 -21.09
C ASP A 60 7.86 -4.27 -19.76
N TYR A 61 7.98 -5.59 -19.66
CA TYR A 61 8.53 -6.28 -18.48
C TYR A 61 9.98 -5.85 -18.20
N CYS A 62 10.82 -5.73 -19.23
CA CYS A 62 12.21 -5.28 -19.10
C CYS A 62 12.32 -3.76 -18.83
N ARG A 63 11.43 -2.92 -19.37
CA ARG A 63 11.42 -1.46 -19.11
C ARG A 63 10.80 -1.08 -17.77
N PHE A 64 9.75 -1.79 -17.34
CA PHE A 64 8.95 -1.42 -16.18
C PHE A 64 9.40 -2.04 -14.88
N ARG A 65 10.35 -3.00 -14.90
CA ARG A 65 10.85 -3.57 -13.64
C ARG A 65 11.38 -2.49 -12.69
N TRP A 66 11.90 -1.35 -13.20
CA TRP A 66 12.53 -0.29 -12.38
C TRP A 66 12.25 1.17 -12.81
N HIS A 67 11.41 1.47 -13.81
CA HIS A 67 11.29 2.86 -14.32
C HIS A 67 9.85 3.32 -14.62
N ARG A 68 9.01 3.46 -13.59
CA ARG A 68 7.80 4.29 -13.65
C ARG A 68 7.91 5.40 -12.62
N MET A 69 8.23 6.60 -13.10
CA MET A 69 8.38 7.78 -12.24
C MET A 69 7.10 8.10 -11.49
N GLU A 70 5.92 7.81 -12.07
CA GLU A 70 4.64 8.08 -11.42
C GLU A 70 4.44 7.20 -10.18
N MET A 71 4.77 5.91 -10.28
CA MET A 71 4.70 5.00 -9.15
C MET A 71 5.67 5.43 -8.04
N GLY A 72 6.92 5.75 -8.41
CA GLY A 72 7.90 6.27 -7.46
C GLY A 72 7.42 7.57 -6.79
N GLY A 73 6.84 8.47 -7.59
CA GLY A 73 6.26 9.72 -7.12
C GLY A 73 5.12 9.51 -6.13
N ILE A 74 4.19 8.58 -6.40
CA ILE A 74 3.10 8.23 -5.49
C ILE A 74 3.67 7.71 -4.17
N VAL A 75 4.57 6.73 -4.21
CA VAL A 75 5.13 6.10 -3.00
C VAL A 75 5.89 7.12 -2.15
N CYS A 76 6.77 7.93 -2.75
CA CYS A 76 7.53 8.96 -2.05
C CYS A 76 6.62 10.06 -1.50
N THR A 77 5.59 10.47 -2.26
CA THR A 77 4.64 11.50 -1.80
C THR A 77 3.84 10.99 -0.62
N THR A 78 3.24 9.79 -0.72
CA THR A 78 2.50 9.17 0.39
C THR A 78 3.39 9.00 1.62
N GLY A 79 4.63 8.52 1.44
CA GLY A 79 5.60 8.44 2.53
C GLY A 79 5.87 9.78 3.19
N SER A 80 6.12 10.83 2.38
CA SER A 80 6.38 12.18 2.86
C SER A 80 5.19 12.79 3.62
N ILE A 81 3.95 12.47 3.23
CA ILE A 81 2.75 12.97 3.92
C ILE A 81 2.60 12.26 5.26
N ILE A 82 2.78 10.94 5.31
CA ILE A 82 2.70 10.15 6.55
C ILE A 82 3.70 10.70 7.57
N ILE A 83 4.98 10.84 7.19
CA ILE A 83 6.03 11.28 8.12
C ILE A 83 5.83 12.74 8.57
N LYS A 84 5.33 13.62 7.70
CA LYS A 84 4.98 15.01 8.06
C LYS A 84 3.84 15.07 9.07
N ARG A 85 2.77 14.29 8.87
CA ARG A 85 1.67 14.22 9.84
C ARG A 85 2.12 13.64 11.18
N THR A 86 2.96 12.60 11.15
CA THR A 86 3.55 12.06 12.39
C THR A 86 4.35 13.13 13.14
N ARG A 87 5.15 13.93 12.43
CA ARG A 87 5.87 15.06 13.02
C ARG A 87 4.91 16.08 13.63
N GLU A 88 3.88 16.50 12.89
CA GLU A 88 2.88 17.47 13.38
C GLU A 88 2.22 16.99 14.69
N LEU A 89 1.94 15.69 14.80
CA LEU A 89 1.37 15.10 16.02
C LEU A 89 2.36 15.06 17.17
N VAL A 90 3.62 14.70 16.90
CA VAL A 90 4.68 14.68 17.92
C VAL A 90 4.96 16.11 18.41
N GLU A 91 4.92 17.11 17.52
CA GLU A 91 5.13 18.52 17.87
C GLU A 91 3.98 19.13 18.69
N GLN A 92 2.79 18.52 18.68
CA GLN A 92 1.69 18.88 19.60
C GLN A 92 1.92 18.36 21.02
N ILE A 93 2.69 17.29 21.17
CA ILE A 93 3.01 16.70 22.47
C ILE A 93 4.28 17.34 23.02
N GLU A 94 5.36 17.33 22.23
CA GLU A 94 6.65 17.92 22.60
C GLU A 94 7.50 18.27 21.36
N ARG A 95 8.78 17.87 21.30
CA ARG A 95 9.75 18.41 20.34
C ARG A 95 10.37 17.31 19.49
N SER A 96 10.22 17.44 18.18
CA SER A 96 10.97 16.67 17.20
C SER A 96 12.42 17.17 17.10
N LEU A 97 13.38 16.25 17.00
CA LEU A 97 14.80 16.53 16.85
C LEU A 97 15.25 16.28 15.42
N GLU A 98 14.94 15.10 14.90
CA GLU A 98 15.34 14.67 13.56
C GLU A 98 14.21 13.87 12.90
N LEU A 99 14.09 14.05 11.59
CA LEU A 99 13.12 13.35 10.77
C LEU A 99 13.86 12.65 9.64
N ASP A 100 13.77 11.32 9.61
CA ASP A 100 14.25 10.51 8.49
C ASP A 100 13.06 9.85 7.79
N THR A 101 13.28 9.48 6.54
CA THR A 101 12.39 8.85 5.57
C THR A 101 11.37 7.89 6.18
N ASP A 102 11.78 7.09 7.16
CA ASP A 102 10.90 6.22 7.91
C ASP A 102 11.11 6.19 9.44
N GLY A 103 11.55 7.29 10.02
CA GLY A 103 11.77 7.41 11.46
C GLY A 103 11.66 8.85 11.96
N ILE A 104 11.23 9.01 13.21
CA ILE A 104 11.26 10.30 13.90
C ILE A 104 12.01 10.14 15.22
N TRP A 105 12.93 11.06 15.44
CA TRP A 105 13.65 11.23 16.68
C TRP A 105 13.00 12.38 17.43
N CYS A 106 12.57 12.12 18.65
CA CYS A 106 11.89 13.13 19.45
C CYS A 106 12.19 12.94 20.94
N VAL A 107 11.96 14.02 21.66
CA VAL A 107 11.92 14.00 23.13
C VAL A 107 10.44 14.01 23.50
N LEU A 108 10.07 13.17 24.46
CA LEU A 108 8.74 13.11 25.05
C LEU A 108 8.84 13.37 26.55
N PRO A 109 7.74 13.77 27.22
CA PRO A 109 7.80 14.11 28.63
C PRO A 109 8.12 12.86 29.44
N ALA A 110 8.87 12.98 30.54
CA ALA A 110 9.16 11.84 31.42
C ALA A 110 7.89 11.16 31.99
N ALA A 111 6.76 11.87 32.03
CA ALA A 111 5.47 11.34 32.44
C ALA A 111 4.66 10.68 31.31
N PHE A 112 5.16 10.71 30.07
CA PHE A 112 4.45 10.18 28.91
C PHE A 112 4.43 8.64 28.94
N PRO A 113 3.31 8.00 28.59
CA PRO A 113 3.23 6.54 28.53
C PRO A 113 4.19 5.95 27.49
N GLU A 114 5.09 5.06 27.93
CA GLU A 114 6.01 4.36 27.03
C GLU A 114 5.56 2.93 26.74
N ASN A 115 6.14 1.94 27.44
CA ASN A 115 5.95 0.52 27.16
C ASN A 115 5.16 -0.14 28.29
N TYR A 116 4.15 -0.92 27.91
CA TYR A 116 3.36 -1.73 28.81
C TYR A 116 3.60 -3.22 28.51
N GLU A 117 3.89 -4.00 29.55
CA GLU A 117 3.97 -5.45 29.43
C GLU A 117 2.62 -6.08 29.77
N LEU A 118 2.02 -6.75 28.79
CA LEU A 118 0.81 -7.53 28.99
C LEU A 118 1.17 -9.00 29.20
N ILE A 119 0.58 -9.60 30.24
CA ILE A 119 0.67 -11.03 30.50
C ILE A 119 -0.50 -11.73 29.82
N THR A 120 -0.19 -12.62 28.89
CA THR A 120 -1.20 -13.39 28.14
C THR A 120 -1.48 -14.72 28.81
N ARG A 121 -2.70 -15.25 28.61
CA ARG A 121 -3.06 -16.61 29.01
C ARG A 121 -2.54 -17.69 28.06
N ASP A 122 -2.06 -17.29 26.88
CA ASP A 122 -1.55 -18.20 25.87
C ASP A 122 -0.12 -18.65 26.24
N PRO A 123 0.13 -19.96 26.43
CA PRO A 123 1.45 -20.49 26.78
C PRO A 123 2.50 -20.26 25.68
N SER A 124 2.10 -20.07 24.42
CA SER A 124 3.05 -19.81 23.33
C SER A 124 3.59 -18.38 23.32
N ARG A 125 2.83 -17.42 23.85
CA ARG A 125 3.22 -15.99 23.92
C ARG A 125 2.81 -15.41 25.27
N PRO A 126 3.52 -15.81 26.35
CA PRO A 126 3.12 -15.47 27.72
C PRO A 126 3.26 -13.98 28.03
N LYS A 127 4.08 -13.24 27.26
CA LYS A 127 4.31 -11.80 27.44
C LYS A 127 4.23 -11.09 26.09
N VAL A 128 3.55 -9.95 26.06
CA VAL A 128 3.46 -9.06 24.90
C VAL A 128 3.77 -7.64 25.36
N VAL A 129 4.79 -7.03 24.75
CA VAL A 129 5.15 -5.63 25.01
C VAL A 129 4.42 -4.74 24.02
N ILE A 130 3.69 -3.75 24.53
CA ILE A 130 3.00 -2.74 23.73
C ILE A 130 3.64 -1.40 24.00
N SER A 131 4.17 -0.77 22.94
CA SER A 131 4.63 0.62 22.98
C SER A 131 3.45 1.54 22.68
N TYR A 132 3.00 2.29 23.69
CA TYR A 132 1.91 3.26 23.56
C TYR A 132 2.13 4.29 22.44
N PRO A 133 3.29 4.98 22.32
CA PRO A 133 3.49 5.96 21.25
C PRO A 133 3.44 5.31 19.87
N CYS A 134 4.02 4.12 19.72
CA CYS A 134 3.97 3.38 18.46
C CYS A 134 2.55 2.94 18.11
N SER A 135 1.79 2.42 19.08
CA SER A 135 0.39 2.02 18.90
C SER A 135 -0.51 3.20 18.55
N LEU A 136 -0.30 4.36 19.17
CA LEU A 136 -1.04 5.59 18.87
C LEU A 136 -0.82 6.01 17.40
N LEU A 137 0.44 6.07 16.96
CA LEU A 137 0.76 6.42 15.58
C LEU A 137 0.22 5.38 14.58
N ASN A 138 0.33 4.09 14.90
CA ASN A 138 -0.22 3.02 14.08
C ASN A 138 -1.73 3.16 13.90
N LEU A 139 -2.46 3.55 14.94
CA LEU A 139 -3.90 3.77 14.86
C LEU A 139 -4.23 4.91 13.89
N ILE A 140 -3.52 6.03 13.99
CA ILE A 140 -3.71 7.19 13.10
C ILE A 140 -3.35 6.84 11.65
N ILE A 141 -2.27 6.09 11.44
CA ILE A 141 -1.88 5.60 10.11
C ILE A 141 -2.97 4.69 9.54
N LYS A 142 -3.51 3.79 10.36
CA LYS A 142 -4.61 2.93 9.97
C LYS A 142 -5.84 3.75 9.56
N ASP A 143 -6.23 4.74 10.35
CA ASP A 143 -7.45 5.50 10.07
C ASP A 143 -7.36 6.34 8.80
N HIS A 144 -6.18 6.87 8.46
CA HIS A 144 -6.01 7.78 7.32
C HIS A 144 -5.45 7.15 6.04
N TYR A 145 -4.78 6.00 6.13
CA TYR A 145 -4.04 5.41 5.01
C TYR A 145 -4.44 3.96 4.70
N THR A 146 -5.57 3.50 5.24
CA THR A 146 -6.15 2.21 4.84
C THR A 146 -6.74 2.30 3.44
N ASN A 147 -6.47 1.28 2.63
CA ASN A 147 -7.05 1.15 1.31
C ASN A 147 -8.29 0.26 1.38
N ASP A 148 -9.47 0.88 1.34
CA ASP A 148 -10.77 0.19 1.33
C ASP A 148 -11.19 -0.31 -0.05
N GLN A 149 -10.36 -0.12 -1.07
CA GLN A 149 -10.61 -0.52 -2.46
C GLN A 149 -9.70 -1.69 -2.88
N TYR A 150 -9.22 -2.49 -1.93
CA TYR A 150 -8.32 -3.60 -2.23
C TYR A 150 -9.09 -4.78 -2.85
N HIS A 151 -9.05 -4.89 -4.18
CA HIS A 151 -9.71 -5.98 -4.90
C HIS A 151 -8.84 -7.23 -4.96
N GLU A 152 -9.40 -8.36 -4.53
CA GLU A 152 -8.77 -9.68 -4.60
C GLU A 152 -9.62 -10.65 -5.42
N LEU A 153 -8.95 -11.45 -6.26
CA LEU A 153 -9.62 -12.38 -7.15
C LEU A 153 -9.99 -13.66 -6.39
N VAL A 154 -11.29 -13.88 -6.16
CA VAL A 154 -11.80 -15.04 -5.43
C VAL A 154 -12.10 -16.21 -6.37
N ASP A 155 -12.73 -15.94 -7.52
CA ASP A 155 -13.03 -16.95 -8.54
C ASP A 155 -12.35 -16.61 -9.87
N LYS A 156 -11.34 -17.40 -10.23
CA LYS A 156 -10.57 -17.25 -11.47
C LYS A 156 -11.40 -17.52 -12.73
N ASN A 157 -12.39 -18.41 -12.66
CA ASN A 157 -13.17 -18.82 -13.84
C ASN A 157 -14.25 -17.78 -14.15
N LYS A 158 -14.91 -17.27 -13.12
CA LYS A 158 -15.97 -16.26 -13.24
C LYS A 158 -15.46 -14.82 -13.18
N HIS A 159 -14.15 -14.62 -12.97
CA HIS A 159 -13.54 -13.30 -12.82
C HIS A 159 -14.22 -12.47 -11.72
N ILE A 160 -14.55 -13.11 -10.58
CA ILE A 160 -15.21 -12.46 -9.45
C ILE A 160 -14.16 -11.92 -8.49
N TYR A 161 -14.28 -10.63 -8.16
CA TYR A 161 -13.43 -9.93 -7.22
C TYR A 161 -14.19 -9.59 -5.95
N GLU A 162 -13.54 -9.73 -4.81
CA GLU A 162 -14.02 -9.26 -3.51
C GLU A 162 -13.18 -8.05 -3.08
N ILE A 163 -13.84 -7.08 -2.45
CA ILE A 163 -13.18 -5.88 -1.93
C ILE A 163 -12.93 -6.08 -0.44
N ARG A 164 -11.70 -5.80 -0.01
CA ARG A 164 -11.34 -5.74 1.40
C ARG A 164 -10.59 -4.47 1.74
N SER A 165 -10.59 -4.12 3.02
CA SER A 165 -9.72 -3.08 3.56
C SER A 165 -8.35 -3.67 3.82
N GLU A 166 -7.30 -3.06 3.27
CA GLU A 166 -5.92 -3.48 3.45
C GLU A 166 -5.09 -2.32 3.96
N ASN A 167 -4.27 -2.58 4.98
CA ASN A 167 -3.24 -1.67 5.44
C ASN A 167 -2.12 -2.45 6.11
N SER A 168 -0.95 -2.42 5.48
CA SER A 168 0.28 -3.04 5.99
C SER A 168 1.32 -1.99 6.43
N ILE A 169 0.93 -0.71 6.51
CA ILE A 169 1.82 0.39 6.92
C ILE A 169 1.84 0.45 8.45
N PHE A 170 2.83 -0.21 9.03
CA PHE A 170 3.13 -0.07 10.45
C PHE A 170 4.26 0.93 10.67
N SER A 171 4.16 1.63 11.79
CA SER A 171 4.96 2.77 12.17
C SER A 171 6.44 2.42 12.19
N LEU A 172 7.15 3.18 11.35
CA LEU A 172 8.34 3.96 11.63
C LEU A 172 9.05 3.65 12.96
N LYS A 173 10.36 3.41 12.91
CA LYS A 173 11.20 3.32 14.11
C LYS A 173 11.01 4.60 14.93
N PHE A 174 10.42 4.46 16.11
CA PHE A 174 10.22 5.55 17.05
C PHE A 174 11.36 5.50 18.06
N MET A 175 12.24 6.49 18.02
CA MET A 175 13.41 6.53 18.89
C MET A 175 13.25 7.72 19.83
N VAL A 176 12.90 7.39 21.08
CA VAL A 176 12.75 8.36 22.16
C VAL A 176 14.10 8.57 22.79
N LEU A 177 14.56 9.82 22.80
CA LEU A 177 15.69 10.23 23.62
C LEU A 177 15.11 10.78 24.92
N ILE A 178 15.37 10.07 26.02
CA ILE A 178 15.05 10.49 27.40
C ILE A 178 16.20 11.34 27.93
#